data_AF-A0A0B3S273-F1
#
_entry.id   AF-A0A0B3S273-F1
#
_cell.length_a   1.000
_cell.length_b   1.000
_cell.length_c   1.000
_cell.angle_alpha   90.00
_cell.angle_beta   90.00
_cell.angle_gamma   90.00
#
_symmetry.space_group_name_H-M   'P 1'
#
loop_
_entity.id
_entity.type
_entity.pdbx_description
1 polymer ?
#
loop_
_entity_poly.entity_id
_entity_poly.type
_entity_poly.pdbx_seq_one_letter_code
_entity_poly.pdbx_strand_id
1 'polypeptide(L)'
;MSHLPDNPTPDRPPAPEARPAIRYPRHPAHLDPYIEVLGPELAVSFLVMFGGAPLYFPDDPMGRSSAEHLIGAVRLRELGQRMPSNRVAIPMPKNWLIRALHAEGLSMPQICRTLKTSHSNVKRTLREARQGRYDD
;
A
#
# COMPACT_ATOMS: atom_id res chain seq x y z
N MET A 1 -1.70 -49.49 -29.53
CA MET A 1 -2.05 -48.98 -28.17
C MET A 1 -1.33 -47.67 -27.98
N SER A 2 -2.06 -46.56 -28.06
CA SER A 2 -1.54 -45.19 -28.01
C SER A 2 -1.01 -44.87 -26.62
N HIS A 3 0.25 -44.44 -26.52
CA HIS A 3 0.82 -43.88 -25.31
C HIS A 3 0.91 -42.37 -25.49
N LEU A 4 -0.05 -41.66 -24.88
CA LEU A 4 -0.09 -40.21 -24.77
C LEU A 4 0.62 -39.84 -23.45
N PRO A 5 1.79 -39.19 -23.42
CA PRO A 5 2.37 -38.72 -22.18
C PRO A 5 1.67 -37.43 -21.72
N ASP A 6 1.07 -37.54 -20.54
CA ASP A 6 0.99 -36.57 -19.44
C ASP A 6 1.06 -35.08 -19.83
N ASN A 7 -0.10 -34.44 -19.86
CA ASN A 7 -0.25 -32.99 -19.88
C ASN A 7 0.15 -32.43 -18.49
N PRO A 8 1.18 -31.57 -18.34
CA PRO A 8 1.45 -30.93 -17.07
C PRO A 8 0.30 -29.97 -16.72
N THR A 9 -0.39 -30.28 -15.63
CA THR A 9 -1.43 -29.43 -15.04
C THR A 9 -0.84 -28.04 -14.74
N PRO A 10 -1.57 -26.94 -15.04
CA PRO A 10 -1.09 -25.58 -14.85
C PRO A 10 -0.83 -25.27 -13.37
N ASP A 11 0.25 -24.52 -13.16
CA ASP A 11 0.53 -23.61 -12.04
C ASP A 11 -0.64 -23.48 -11.06
N ARG A 12 -0.63 -24.33 -10.03
CA ARG A 12 -1.51 -24.19 -8.88
C ARG A 12 -1.13 -22.86 -8.23
N PRO A 13 -2.03 -21.86 -8.12
CA PRO A 13 -1.72 -20.71 -7.29
C PRO A 13 -1.43 -21.23 -5.88
N PRO A 14 -0.32 -20.81 -5.24
CA PRO A 14 -0.08 -21.21 -3.86
C PRO A 14 -1.32 -20.83 -3.05
N ALA A 15 -1.77 -21.76 -2.22
CA ALA A 15 -2.80 -21.54 -1.21
C ALA A 15 -2.49 -20.25 -0.42
N PRO A 16 -3.45 -19.61 0.27
CA PRO A 16 -3.19 -18.44 1.10
C PRO A 16 -2.34 -18.85 2.32
N GLU A 17 -1.06 -19.11 2.08
CA GLU A 17 -0.02 -19.15 3.09
C GLU A 17 -0.16 -17.82 3.81
N ALA A 18 -0.52 -17.89 5.09
CA ALA A 18 -0.59 -16.73 5.97
C ALA A 18 0.73 -15.96 5.79
N ARG A 19 0.70 -14.90 4.97
CA ARG A 19 1.89 -14.12 4.64
C ARG A 19 2.50 -13.74 5.99
N PRO A 20 3.81 -13.99 6.21
CA PRO A 20 4.42 -13.61 7.48
C PRO A 20 4.07 -12.15 7.73
N ALA A 21 3.54 -11.86 8.93
CA ALA A 21 3.05 -10.52 9.26
C ALA A 21 4.15 -9.50 8.96
N ILE A 22 3.95 -8.73 7.90
CA ILE A 22 4.94 -7.79 7.38
C ILE A 22 5.17 -6.76 8.48
N ARG A 23 6.41 -6.63 8.96
CA ARG A 23 6.76 -5.64 9.97
C ARG A 23 6.94 -4.30 9.29
N TYR A 24 5.86 -3.53 9.23
CA TYR A 24 5.89 -2.19 8.68
C TYR A 24 6.72 -1.25 9.57
N PRO A 25 7.47 -0.31 8.97
CA PRO A 25 8.21 0.70 9.71
C PRO A 25 7.24 1.66 10.42
N ARG A 26 7.71 2.31 11.51
CA ARG A 26 6.95 3.36 12.21
C ARG A 26 6.44 4.40 11.21
N HIS A 27 5.12 4.59 11.18
CA HIS A 27 4.49 5.59 10.32
C HIS A 27 4.42 6.95 11.02
N PRO A 28 4.38 8.05 10.24
CA PRO A 28 4.00 9.36 10.76
C PRO A 28 2.59 9.35 11.38
N ALA A 29 2.38 10.21 12.39
CA ALA A 29 1.12 10.31 13.13
C ALA A 29 -0.11 10.68 12.26
N HIS A 30 0.10 11.43 11.18
CA HIS A 30 -0.97 11.79 10.25
C HIS A 30 -1.44 10.62 9.38
N LEU A 31 -0.75 9.46 9.42
CA LEU A 31 -1.17 8.25 8.73
C LEU A 31 -2.02 7.32 9.60
N ASP A 32 -2.05 7.52 10.92
CA ASP A 32 -2.87 6.72 11.85
C ASP A 32 -4.29 6.45 11.36
N PRO A 33 -5.10 7.43 10.91
CA PRO A 33 -6.48 7.13 10.47
C PRO A 33 -6.53 6.18 9.26
N TYR A 34 -5.51 6.17 8.41
CA TYR A 34 -5.44 5.25 7.27
C TYR A 34 -5.01 3.86 7.72
N ILE A 35 -4.01 3.76 8.60
CA ILE A 35 -3.48 2.49 9.09
C ILE A 35 -4.48 1.79 10.01
N GLU A 36 -5.17 2.54 10.89
CA GLU A 36 -6.20 2.01 11.80
C GLU A 36 -7.41 1.45 11.04
N VAL A 37 -7.89 2.15 10.00
CA VAL A 37 -9.10 1.76 9.27
C VAL A 37 -8.81 0.70 8.20
N LEU A 38 -7.71 0.84 7.47
CA LEU A 38 -7.39 -0.04 6.34
C LEU A 38 -6.50 -1.22 6.74
N GLY A 39 -5.71 -1.08 7.80
CA GLY A 39 -4.54 -1.92 8.03
C GLY A 39 -3.35 -1.46 7.19
N PRO A 40 -2.12 -1.82 7.57
CA PRO A 40 -0.92 -1.26 6.96
C PRO A 40 -0.71 -1.65 5.49
N GLU A 41 -1.01 -2.90 5.09
CA GLU A 41 -0.86 -3.37 3.70
C GLU A 41 -1.80 -2.62 2.74
N LEU A 42 -3.08 -2.53 3.13
CA LEU A 42 -4.10 -1.85 2.34
C LEU A 42 -3.89 -0.33 2.34
N ALA A 43 -3.42 0.24 3.45
CA ALA A 43 -3.04 1.65 3.52
C ALA A 43 -1.88 1.98 2.60
N VAL A 44 -0.82 1.16 2.53
CA VAL A 44 0.27 1.35 1.55
C VAL A 44 -0.29 1.37 0.14
N SER A 45 -1.09 0.37 -0.22
CA SER A 45 -1.72 0.29 -1.55
C SER A 45 -2.59 1.51 -1.86
N PHE A 46 -3.37 1.97 -0.89
CA PHE A 46 -4.20 3.16 -1.00
C PHE A 46 -3.38 4.44 -1.18
N LEU A 47 -2.34 4.63 -0.38
CA LEU A 47 -1.45 5.81 -0.46
C LEU A 47 -0.63 5.80 -1.75
N VAL A 48 -0.21 4.64 -2.27
CA VAL A 48 0.46 4.53 -3.57
C VAL A 48 -0.48 4.91 -4.71
N MET A 49 -1.75 4.49 -4.64
CA MET A 49 -2.72 4.69 -5.71
C MET A 49 -3.33 6.10 -5.72
N PHE A 50 -3.66 6.64 -4.55
CA PHE A 50 -4.39 7.92 -4.39
C PHE A 50 -3.53 9.04 -3.80
N GLY A 51 -2.34 8.75 -3.28
CA GLY A 51 -1.46 9.74 -2.67
C GLY A 51 -1.07 10.86 -3.62
N GLY A 52 -0.98 12.08 -3.09
CA GLY A 52 -0.60 13.26 -3.86
C GLY A 52 -1.74 13.84 -4.70
N ALA A 53 -2.94 13.27 -4.62
CA ALA A 53 -4.14 13.80 -5.23
C ALA A 53 -5.25 14.03 -4.17
N PRO A 54 -6.14 15.01 -4.38
CA PRO A 54 -7.33 15.16 -3.57
C PRO A 54 -8.32 14.03 -3.87
N LEU A 55 -8.75 13.32 -2.83
CA LEU A 55 -9.76 12.28 -2.93
C LEU A 55 -11.06 12.77 -2.31
N TYR A 56 -12.18 12.39 -2.93
CA TYR A 56 -13.52 12.65 -2.44
C TYR A 56 -14.03 11.44 -1.64
N PHE A 57 -14.53 11.71 -0.45
CA PHE A 57 -15.16 10.76 0.48
C PHE A 57 -16.66 11.02 0.49
N PRO A 58 -17.45 10.29 -0.32
CA PRO A 58 -18.90 10.40 -0.29
C PRO A 58 -19.46 9.83 1.03
N ASP A 59 -20.53 10.46 1.55
CA ASP A 59 -21.31 9.90 2.66
C ASP A 59 -22.09 8.63 2.23
N ASP A 60 -22.51 8.60 0.96
CA ASP A 60 -23.18 7.47 0.31
C ASP A 60 -22.32 6.94 -0.87
N PRO A 61 -21.42 5.98 -0.60
CA PRO A 61 -20.60 5.33 -1.64
C PRO A 61 -21.46 4.44 -2.56
N MET A 62 -21.69 4.88 -3.80
CA MET A 62 -22.50 4.16 -4.80
C MET A 62 -21.70 3.20 -5.71
N GLY A 63 -20.49 2.77 -5.35
CA GLY A 63 -19.68 1.86 -6.18
C GLY A 63 -18.90 2.51 -7.31
N ARG A 64 -18.93 3.85 -7.44
CA ARG A 64 -18.37 4.54 -8.62
C ARG A 64 -16.91 4.98 -8.45
N SER A 65 -16.41 5.03 -7.22
CA SER A 65 -15.06 5.55 -6.96
C SER A 65 -14.01 4.45 -6.98
N SER A 66 -12.85 4.71 -7.59
CA SER A 66 -11.71 3.77 -7.58
C SER A 66 -11.24 3.47 -6.15
N ALA A 67 -11.37 4.43 -5.23
CA ALA A 67 -11.08 4.23 -3.82
C ALA A 67 -12.01 3.18 -3.20
N GLU A 68 -13.30 3.27 -3.48
CA GLU A 68 -14.29 2.30 -3.00
C GLU A 68 -14.01 0.89 -3.51
N HIS A 69 -13.61 0.75 -4.78
CA HIS A 69 -13.20 -0.54 -5.34
C HIS A 69 -11.95 -1.11 -4.66
N LEU A 70 -11.03 -0.26 -4.18
CA LEU A 70 -9.81 -0.71 -3.52
C LEU A 70 -10.05 -1.11 -2.07
N ILE A 71 -10.72 -0.26 -1.29
CA ILE A 71 -10.84 -0.44 0.18
C ILE A 71 -12.21 -0.94 0.64
N GLY A 72 -13.21 -0.88 -0.23
CA GLY A 72 -14.61 -1.16 0.06
C GLY A 72 -15.38 0.06 0.58
N ALA A 73 -16.70 0.06 0.36
CA ALA A 73 -17.62 1.11 0.81
C ALA A 73 -17.57 1.35 2.34
N VAL A 74 -17.49 0.28 3.13
CA VAL A 74 -17.47 0.36 4.60
C VAL A 74 -16.24 1.13 5.08
N ARG A 75 -15.04 0.70 4.66
CA ARG A 75 -13.78 1.35 5.06
C ARG A 75 -13.66 2.76 4.50
N LEU A 76 -14.16 3.00 3.28
CA LEU A 76 -14.16 4.34 2.70
C LEU A 76 -15.01 5.31 3.53
N ARG A 77 -16.18 4.85 3.98
CA ARG A 77 -17.06 5.64 4.86
C ARG A 77 -16.40 5.87 6.23
N GLU A 78 -15.87 4.83 6.87
CA GLU A 78 -15.18 4.96 8.15
C GLU A 78 -13.98 5.92 8.07
N LEU A 79 -13.18 5.81 7.01
CA LEU A 79 -12.07 6.71 6.75
C LEU A 79 -12.57 8.15 6.55
N GLY A 80 -13.63 8.33 5.77
CA GLY A 80 -14.28 9.64 5.55
C GLY A 80 -14.76 10.31 6.84
N GLN A 81 -15.30 9.55 7.80
CA GLN A 81 -15.73 10.06 9.10
C GLN A 81 -14.55 10.52 9.99
N ARG A 82 -13.35 9.96 9.77
CA ARG A 82 -12.12 10.39 10.46
C ARG A 82 -11.46 11.60 9.79
N MET A 83 -11.90 11.97 8.58
CA MET A 83 -11.33 13.09 7.83
C MET A 83 -11.99 14.42 8.22
N PRO A 84 -11.23 15.54 8.17
CA PRO A 84 -11.79 16.86 8.50
C PRO A 84 -12.80 17.37 7.46
N SER A 85 -12.86 16.78 6.27
CA SER A 85 -13.72 17.22 5.18
C SER A 85 -14.03 16.06 4.21
N ASN A 86 -15.09 16.22 3.43
CA ASN A 86 -15.48 15.27 2.36
C ASN A 86 -14.50 15.24 1.18
N ARG A 87 -13.54 16.17 1.11
CA ARG A 87 -12.47 16.18 0.12
C ARG A 87 -11.16 16.48 0.83
N VAL A 88 -10.24 15.51 0.80
CA VAL A 88 -8.94 15.63 1.49
C VAL A 88 -7.82 15.28 0.53
N ALA A 89 -6.74 16.06 0.60
CA ALA A 89 -5.50 15.72 -0.08
C ALA A 89 -4.88 14.49 0.60
N ILE A 90 -4.77 13.38 -0.13
CA ILE A 90 -4.21 12.16 0.43
C ILE A 90 -2.70 12.34 0.63
N PRO A 91 -2.18 12.13 1.84
CA PRO A 91 -0.76 12.29 2.10
C PRO A 91 0.05 11.31 1.25
N MET A 92 1.22 11.73 0.77
CA MET A 92 2.15 10.85 0.04
C MET A 92 3.52 10.82 0.73
N PRO A 93 3.65 10.08 1.83
CA PRO A 93 4.86 9.99 2.62
C PRO A 93 5.87 9.08 1.91
N LYS A 94 6.53 9.58 0.85
CA LYS A 94 7.41 8.79 -0.03
C LYS A 94 8.47 8.02 0.75
N ASN A 95 9.08 8.62 1.78
CA ASN A 95 10.12 7.98 2.58
C ASN A 95 9.59 6.77 3.35
N TRP A 96 8.39 6.88 3.93
CA TRP A 96 7.75 5.77 4.62
C TRP A 96 7.29 4.70 3.62
N LEU A 97 6.68 5.08 2.49
CA LEU A 97 6.26 4.14 1.45
C LEU A 97 7.44 3.37 0.86
N ILE A 98 8.60 4.00 0.66
CA ILE A 98 9.84 3.30 0.24
C ILE A 98 10.19 2.19 1.23
N ARG A 99 10.15 2.50 2.53
CA ARG A 99 10.50 1.53 3.59
C ARG A 99 9.44 0.44 3.72
N ALA A 100 8.16 0.79 3.60
CA ALA A 100 7.03 -0.12 3.64
C ALA A 100 7.07 -1.11 2.47
N LEU A 101 7.18 -0.63 1.22
CA LEU A 101 7.29 -1.47 0.03
C LEU A 101 8.53 -2.37 0.08
N HIS A 102 9.64 -1.89 0.64
CA HIS A 102 10.82 -2.71 0.85
C HIS A 102 10.59 -3.80 1.92
N ALA A 103 9.82 -3.52 2.97
CA ALA A 103 9.42 -4.52 3.96
C ALA A 103 8.45 -5.57 3.38
N GLU A 104 7.64 -5.18 2.39
CA GLU A 104 6.79 -6.09 1.59
C GLU A 104 7.60 -6.94 0.60
N GLY A 105 8.91 -6.72 0.49
CA GLY A 105 9.82 -7.51 -0.35
C GLY A 105 10.04 -6.94 -1.76
N LEU A 106 9.56 -5.72 -2.07
CA LEU A 106 9.84 -5.09 -3.36
C LEU A 106 11.31 -4.69 -3.48
N SER A 107 11.90 -4.97 -4.64
CA SER A 107 13.24 -4.51 -4.99
C SER A 107 13.28 -2.99 -5.22
N MET A 108 14.46 -2.37 -5.03
CA MET A 108 14.63 -0.93 -5.26
C MET A 108 14.16 -0.45 -6.65
N PRO A 109 14.43 -1.18 -7.76
CA PRO A 109 13.90 -0.80 -9.08
C PRO A 109 12.38 -0.86 -9.17
N GLN A 110 11.73 -1.85 -8.52
CA GLN A 110 10.27 -1.91 -8.44
C GLN A 110 9.72 -0.70 -7.68
N ILE A 111 10.31 -0.38 -6.52
CA ILE A 111 9.93 0.79 -5.71
C ILE A 111 10.07 2.09 -6.52
N CYS A 112 11.15 2.24 -7.29
CA CYS A 112 11.36 3.41 -8.15
C CYS A 112 10.22 3.57 -9.17
N ARG A 113 9.78 2.47 -9.80
CA ARG A 113 8.68 2.47 -10.78
C ARG A 113 7.34 2.77 -10.11
N THR A 114 7.08 2.14 -8.97
CA THR A 114 5.82 2.30 -8.21
C THR A 114 5.64 3.73 -7.71
N LEU A 115 6.66 4.30 -7.07
CA LEU A 115 6.59 5.64 -6.46
C LEU A 115 7.04 6.77 -7.38
N LYS A 116 7.43 6.45 -8.63
CA LYS A 116 8.02 7.39 -9.59
C LYS A 116 9.12 8.24 -8.95
N THR A 117 10.04 7.57 -8.24
CA THR A 117 11.13 8.23 -7.50
C THR A 117 12.50 7.70 -7.97
N SER A 118 13.55 8.48 -7.74
CA SER A 118 14.90 8.14 -8.20
C SER A 118 15.55 7.07 -7.34
N HIS A 119 16.37 6.21 -7.96
CA HIS A 119 17.10 5.16 -7.28
C HIS A 119 17.98 5.67 -6.12
N SER A 120 18.60 6.84 -6.28
CA SER A 120 19.38 7.50 -5.22
C SER A 120 18.53 7.85 -4.00
N ASN A 121 17.28 8.29 -4.20
CA ASN A 121 16.35 8.61 -3.10
C ASN A 121 15.93 7.34 -2.34
N VAL A 122 15.63 6.26 -3.08
CA VAL A 122 15.33 4.95 -2.48
C VAL A 122 16.51 4.43 -1.65
N LYS A 123 17.70 4.39 -2.25
CA LYS A 123 18.93 3.93 -1.58
C LYS A 123 19.24 4.75 -0.33
N ARG A 124 19.12 6.08 -0.40
CA ARG A 124 19.33 6.98 0.74
C ARG A 124 18.34 6.67 1.87
N THR A 125 17.05 6.62 1.54
CA THR A 125 15.98 6.37 2.51
C THR A 125 16.15 5.04 3.25
N LEU A 126 16.49 3.97 2.53
CA LEU A 126 16.72 2.64 3.10
C LEU A 126 18.00 2.60 3.96
N ARG A 127 19.04 3.33 3.55
CA ARG A 127 20.27 3.48 4.35
C ARG A 127 20.00 4.23 5.66
N GLU A 128 19.23 5.32 5.62
CA GLU A 128 18.83 6.08 6.80
C GLU A 128 18.00 5.23 7.76
N ALA A 129 17.09 4.39 7.23
CA ALA A 129 16.30 3.45 8.03
C ALA A 129 17.17 2.43 8.78
N ARG A 130 18.18 1.86 8.11
CA ARG A 130 19.10 0.89 8.73
C ARG A 130 20.00 1.51 9.80
N GLN A 131 20.27 2.81 9.70
CA GLN A 131 21.14 3.52 10.64
C GLN A 131 20.43 4.00 11.90
N GLY A 132 19.13 3.70 12.08
CA GLY A 132 18.35 4.10 13.26
C GLY A 132 18.24 5.61 13.47
N ARG A 133 18.63 6.41 12.46
CA ARG A 133 18.62 7.87 12.51
C ARG A 133 17.36 8.39 11.82
N TYR A 134 16.21 8.27 12.47
CA TYR A 134 15.13 9.27 12.44
C TYR A 134 13.99 8.87 13.39
N ASP A 135 13.99 9.48 14.57
CA ASP A 135 12.80 9.76 15.39
C ASP A 135 12.78 11.29 15.44
N ASP A 136 11.94 11.92 14.62
CA ASP A 136 11.54 13.34 14.69
C ASP A 136 10.19 13.49 13.97
#